data_AF-A0A2K4ZD84-F1
#
_entry.id   AF-A0A2K4ZD84-F1
#
_cell.length_a   1.000
_cell.length_b   1.000
_cell.length_c   1.000
_cell.angle_alpha   90.00
_cell.angle_beta   90.00
_cell.angle_gamma   90.00
#
_symmetry.space_group_name_H-M   'P 1'
#
loop_
_entity.id
_entity.type
_entity.pdbx_description
1 polymer ?
#
loop_
_entity_poly.entity_id
_entity_poly.type
_entity_poly.pdbx_seq_one_letter_code
_entity_poly.pdbx_strand_id
1 'polypeptide(L)'
;MLKFKGQKQEQAQKGQGITENDVMKGNQPIYPVERYVTIGENKVLFGDGSHIIYVNGKYRGNDEIGKLMYDFSCTNPDDMIYETLAKKARYFKQDEKGVAAMCKIMEDMRNEAEFNKAKRMAIRMIKAGKMSLEDIADYTELSLDTIKELASQSIQLA
;
A
#
# COMPACT_ATOMS: atom_id res chain seq x y z
N MET A 1 -6.39 -2.41 25.19
CA MET A 1 -6.82 -2.55 23.78
C MET A 1 -6.15 -1.47 22.94
N LEU A 2 -5.01 -1.75 22.29
CA LEU A 2 -4.50 -0.88 21.22
C LEU A 2 -4.97 -1.44 19.87
N LYS A 3 -5.80 -0.67 19.18
CA LYS A 3 -6.28 -0.96 17.83
C LYS A 3 -5.15 -0.65 16.83
N PHE A 4 -4.39 -1.67 16.43
CA PHE A 4 -3.69 -1.68 15.14
C PHE A 4 -4.58 -2.43 14.13
N LYS A 5 -5.67 -1.79 13.69
CA LYS A 5 -6.52 -2.25 12.59
C LYS A 5 -6.55 -1.14 11.54
N GLY A 6 -6.34 -1.51 10.28
CA GLY A 6 -6.43 -0.56 9.18
C GLY A 6 -6.08 -1.20 7.85
N GLN A 7 -4.80 -1.21 7.49
CA GLN A 7 -4.46 -1.42 6.07
C GLN A 7 -3.91 -2.80 5.72
N LYS A 8 -3.35 -3.57 6.67
CA LYS A 8 -2.77 -4.89 6.37
C LYS A 8 -3.79 -6.02 6.25
N GLN A 9 -4.98 -5.90 6.85
CA GLN A 9 -5.96 -7.00 6.86
C GLN A 9 -6.78 -7.10 5.58
N GLU A 10 -6.97 -6.02 4.85
CA GLU A 10 -7.84 -6.01 3.66
C GLU A 10 -7.19 -6.70 2.45
N GLN A 11 -5.86 -6.57 2.28
CA GLN A 11 -5.13 -7.29 1.22
C GLN A 11 -5.05 -8.81 1.46
N ALA A 12 -5.21 -9.25 2.71
CA ALA A 12 -5.12 -10.67 3.03
C ALA A 12 -6.31 -11.46 2.48
N GLN A 13 -7.45 -10.84 2.15
CA GLN A 13 -8.67 -11.60 1.87
C GLN A 13 -8.67 -12.37 0.54
N LYS A 14 -7.81 -12.06 -0.45
CA LYS A 14 -7.57 -12.88 -1.67
C LYS A 14 -6.17 -12.70 -2.32
N GLY A 15 -5.16 -12.30 -1.56
CA GLY A 15 -3.93 -11.73 -2.14
C GLY A 15 -2.82 -12.74 -2.45
N GLN A 16 -2.38 -12.79 -3.72
CA GLN A 16 -0.98 -13.08 -4.03
C GLN A 16 -0.17 -11.80 -3.74
N GLY A 17 0.92 -11.89 -3.00
CA GLY A 17 1.73 -10.73 -2.62
C GLY A 17 3.20 -10.92 -3.00
N ILE A 18 3.76 -9.98 -3.76
CA ILE A 18 5.21 -9.92 -4.01
C ILE A 18 5.83 -8.97 -3.00
N THR A 19 6.87 -9.42 -2.29
CA THR A 19 7.58 -8.59 -1.31
C THR A 19 8.99 -8.30 -1.79
N GLU A 20 9.48 -7.07 -1.67
CA GLU A 20 10.84 -6.69 -2.08
C GLU A 20 11.93 -7.55 -1.41
N ASN A 21 11.71 -7.88 -0.14
CA ASN A 21 12.62 -8.70 0.67
C ASN A 21 12.02 -10.08 0.95
N ASP A 22 12.87 -11.03 1.33
CA ASP A 22 12.43 -12.31 1.87
C ASP A 22 11.85 -12.12 3.29
N VAL A 23 10.55 -11.85 3.37
CA VAL A 23 9.85 -11.60 4.64
C VAL A 23 9.73 -12.88 5.48
N MET A 24 9.66 -14.05 4.84
CA MET A 24 9.56 -15.35 5.51
C MET A 24 10.91 -15.93 5.91
N LYS A 25 12.01 -15.38 5.36
CA LYS A 25 13.41 -15.76 5.62
C LYS A 25 13.73 -17.23 5.31
N GLY A 26 12.99 -17.83 4.37
CA GLY A 26 13.16 -19.23 4.00
C GLY A 26 14.03 -19.46 2.75
N ASN A 27 14.49 -18.38 2.11
CA ASN A 27 15.22 -18.39 0.84
C ASN A 27 14.54 -19.21 -0.27
N GLN A 28 13.20 -19.23 -0.28
CA GLN A 28 12.39 -19.87 -1.32
C GLN A 28 11.83 -18.78 -2.25
N PRO A 29 11.58 -19.11 -3.53
CA PRO A 29 10.94 -18.18 -4.46
C PRO A 29 9.48 -17.89 -4.07
N ILE A 30 8.76 -18.90 -3.55
CA ILE A 30 7.33 -18.85 -3.28
C ILE A 30 7.03 -19.51 -1.92
N TYR A 31 6.13 -18.90 -1.16
CA TYR A 31 5.60 -19.41 0.10
C TYR A 31 4.07 -19.54 0.04
N PRO A 32 3.54 -20.77 -0.10
CA PRO A 32 2.14 -21.04 0.14
C PRO A 32 1.80 -20.79 1.61
N VAL A 33 0.69 -20.10 1.87
CA VAL A 33 0.18 -19.86 3.22
C VAL A 33 -1.24 -20.40 3.33
N GLU A 34 -1.43 -21.26 4.32
CA GLU A 34 -2.71 -21.88 4.63
C GLU A 34 -3.30 -21.34 5.93
N ARG A 35 -4.63 -21.30 5.99
CA ARG A 35 -5.40 -20.87 7.17
C ARG A 35 -6.02 -22.07 7.85
N TYR A 36 -6.00 -22.06 9.17
CA TYR A 36 -6.56 -23.12 9.99
C TYR A 36 -7.49 -22.55 11.05
N VAL A 37 -8.54 -23.30 11.37
CA VAL A 37 -9.40 -23.10 12.54
C VAL A 37 -8.91 -24.03 13.64
N THR A 38 -8.78 -23.49 14.85
CA THR A 38 -8.46 -24.28 16.04
C THR A 38 -9.75 -24.75 16.70
N ILE A 39 -9.91 -26.06 16.85
CA ILE A 39 -11.04 -26.71 17.51
C ILE A 39 -10.47 -27.60 18.61
N GLY A 40 -10.52 -27.13 19.87
CA GLY A 40 -9.78 -27.77 20.97
C GLY A 40 -8.27 -27.71 20.70
N GLU A 41 -7.59 -28.87 20.73
CA GLU A 41 -6.17 -29.01 20.38
C GLU A 41 -5.93 -29.26 18.88
N ASN A 42 -6.99 -29.47 18.10
CA ASN A 42 -6.88 -29.78 16.68
C ASN A 42 -6.82 -28.52 15.81
N LYS A 43 -6.08 -28.61 14.70
CA LYS A 43 -6.09 -27.62 13.62
C LYS A 43 -6.78 -28.22 12.40
N VAL A 44 -7.87 -27.61 11.96
CA VAL A 44 -8.62 -28.00 10.77
C VAL A 44 -8.44 -26.91 9.71
N LEU A 45 -8.16 -27.30 8.46
CA LEU A 45 -8.02 -26.33 7.37
C LEU A 45 -9.31 -25.51 7.25
N PHE A 46 -9.20 -24.19 7.12
CA PHE A 46 -10.36 -23.30 7.07
C PHE A 46 -11.25 -23.57 5.84
N GLY A 47 -10.67 -24.04 4.73
CA GLY A 47 -11.44 -24.53 3.57
C GLY A 47 -12.22 -23.45 2.81
N ASP A 48 -11.82 -22.19 2.89
CA ASP A 48 -12.49 -21.03 2.25
C ASP A 48 -12.20 -20.87 0.74
N GLY A 49 -11.55 -21.87 0.13
CA GLY A 49 -11.10 -21.83 -1.26
C GLY A 49 -10.06 -20.74 -1.56
N SER A 50 -9.52 -20.06 -0.53
CA SER A 50 -8.54 -19.00 -0.71
C SER A 50 -7.14 -19.55 -0.51
N HIS A 51 -6.28 -19.39 -1.53
CA HIS A 51 -4.88 -19.75 -1.47
C HIS A 51 -4.04 -18.48 -1.46
N ILE A 52 -3.31 -18.25 -0.36
CA ILE A 52 -2.40 -17.12 -0.24
C ILE A 52 -1.02 -17.57 -0.71
N ILE A 53 -0.43 -16.78 -1.60
CA ILE A 53 0.92 -17.01 -2.08
C ILE A 53 1.75 -15.76 -1.84
N TYR A 54 2.84 -15.91 -1.08
CA TYR A 54 3.87 -14.88 -0.98
C TYR A 54 5.02 -15.19 -1.92
N VAL A 55 5.41 -14.21 -2.72
CA VAL A 55 6.54 -14.31 -3.65
C VAL A 55 7.69 -13.48 -3.11
N ASN A 56 8.87 -14.10 -3.04
CA ASN A 56 10.09 -13.50 -2.54
C ASN A 56 10.80 -12.69 -3.62
N GLY A 57 10.63 -11.36 -3.62
CA GLY A 57 11.29 -10.43 -4.54
C GLY A 57 12.81 -10.34 -4.39
N LYS A 58 13.38 -10.86 -3.30
CA LYS A 58 14.85 -10.96 -3.12
C LYS A 58 15.44 -12.22 -3.75
N TYR A 59 14.61 -13.18 -4.15
CA TYR A 59 15.08 -14.43 -4.74
C TYR A 59 15.87 -14.18 -6.04
N ARG A 60 17.04 -14.81 -6.17
CA ARG A 60 17.97 -14.67 -7.32
C ARG A 60 18.44 -16.03 -7.84
N GLY A 61 17.53 -17.01 -7.90
CA GLY A 61 17.82 -18.31 -8.51
C GLY A 61 18.03 -18.22 -10.02
N ASN A 62 18.60 -19.27 -10.62
CA ASN A 62 18.77 -19.38 -12.07
C ASN A 62 17.57 -20.06 -12.76
N ASP A 63 16.37 -19.80 -12.26
CA ASP A 63 15.11 -20.27 -12.81
C ASP A 63 14.26 -19.10 -13.32
N GLU A 64 13.08 -19.38 -13.85
CA GLU A 64 12.20 -18.34 -14.39
C GLU A 64 11.75 -17.33 -13.33
N ILE A 65 11.51 -17.78 -12.09
CA ILE A 65 11.09 -16.89 -11.00
C ILE A 65 12.26 -15.98 -10.59
N GLY A 66 13.47 -16.51 -10.50
CA GLY A 66 14.67 -15.72 -10.20
C GLY A 66 14.97 -14.68 -11.26
N LYS A 67 14.81 -15.02 -12.55
CA LYS A 67 14.89 -14.05 -13.67
C LYS A 67 13.79 -12.99 -13.57
N LEU A 68 12.57 -13.39 -13.23
CA LEU A 68 11.45 -12.47 -13.08
C LEU A 68 11.69 -11.49 -11.93
N MET A 69 12.14 -11.99 -10.78
CA MET A 69 12.43 -11.17 -9.60
C MET A 69 13.66 -10.27 -9.81
N TYR A 70 14.64 -10.70 -10.61
CA TYR A 70 15.72 -9.83 -11.06
C TYR A 70 15.17 -8.62 -11.84
N ASP A 71 14.32 -8.86 -12.85
CA ASP A 71 13.72 -7.79 -13.66
C ASP A 71 12.86 -6.83 -12.83
N PHE A 72 12.07 -7.34 -11.89
CA PHE A 72 11.29 -6.49 -10.97
C PHE A 72 12.17 -5.58 -10.10
N SER A 73 13.41 -5.99 -9.81
CA SER A 73 14.38 -5.15 -9.10
C SER A 73 15.23 -4.26 -10.02
N CYS A 74 15.14 -4.44 -11.33
CA CYS A 74 15.97 -3.76 -12.29
C CYS A 74 15.47 -2.32 -12.53
N THR A 75 16.38 -1.35 -12.44
CA THR A 75 16.07 0.06 -12.68
C THR A 75 16.20 0.44 -14.15
N ASN A 76 17.11 -0.18 -14.88
CA ASN A 76 17.34 0.10 -16.29
C ASN A 76 16.60 -0.91 -17.17
N PRO A 77 15.67 -0.48 -18.05
CA PRO A 77 14.98 -1.40 -18.93
C PRO A 77 15.87 -2.19 -19.90
N ASP A 78 17.07 -1.70 -20.21
CA ASP A 78 17.99 -2.36 -21.14
C ASP A 78 18.72 -3.55 -20.49
N ASP A 79 18.73 -3.60 -19.15
CA ASP A 79 19.33 -4.68 -18.37
C ASP A 79 18.28 -5.76 -18.01
N MET A 80 17.01 -5.59 -18.39
CA MET A 80 15.94 -6.56 -18.13
C MET A 80 15.99 -7.76 -19.08
N ILE A 81 15.68 -8.95 -18.55
CA ILE A 81 15.69 -10.24 -19.25
C ILE A 81 14.41 -10.43 -20.09
N TYR A 82 13.25 -10.12 -19.53
CA TYR A 82 11.96 -10.29 -20.19
C TYR A 82 11.60 -9.04 -21.00
N GLU A 83 11.59 -9.19 -22.32
CA GLU A 83 11.32 -8.11 -23.27
C GLU A 83 9.99 -7.38 -23.00
N THR A 84 8.95 -8.11 -22.59
CA THR A 84 7.64 -7.53 -22.24
C THR A 84 7.73 -6.57 -21.06
N LEU A 85 8.49 -6.93 -20.02
CA LEU A 85 8.72 -6.05 -18.87
C LEU A 85 9.60 -4.87 -19.27
N ALA A 86 10.66 -5.13 -20.03
CA ALA A 86 11.56 -4.10 -20.56
C ALA A 86 10.80 -3.02 -21.36
N LYS A 87 9.93 -3.42 -22.30
CA LYS A 87 9.10 -2.50 -23.08
C LYS A 87 8.20 -1.62 -22.20
N LYS A 88 7.55 -2.23 -21.21
CA LYS A 88 6.66 -1.50 -20.29
C LYS A 88 7.45 -0.56 -19.38
N ALA A 89 8.61 -0.97 -18.89
CA ALA A 89 9.50 -0.14 -18.10
C ALA A 89 10.06 1.04 -18.92
N ARG A 90 10.45 0.83 -20.19
CA ARG A 90 10.84 1.92 -21.11
C ARG A 90 9.72 2.92 -21.29
N TYR A 91 8.50 2.46 -21.54
CA TYR A 91 7.35 3.36 -21.68
C TYR A 91 7.20 4.29 -20.47
N PHE A 92 7.17 3.76 -19.24
CA PHE A 92 6.97 4.62 -18.06
C PHE A 92 8.19 5.46 -17.64
N LYS A 93 9.39 5.16 -18.16
CA LYS A 93 10.63 5.84 -17.77
C LYS A 93 11.23 6.77 -18.83
N GLN A 94 10.95 6.52 -20.10
CA GLN A 94 11.62 7.18 -21.23
C GLN A 94 10.65 7.73 -22.28
N ASP A 95 9.48 7.12 -22.46
CA ASP A 95 8.47 7.65 -23.39
C ASP A 95 7.78 8.88 -22.79
N GLU A 96 7.68 9.97 -23.55
CA GLU A 96 7.13 11.24 -23.05
C GLU A 96 5.71 11.10 -22.47
N LYS A 97 4.85 10.28 -23.08
CA LYS A 97 3.48 10.07 -22.59
C LYS A 97 3.47 9.24 -21.33
N GLY A 98 4.31 8.20 -21.28
CA GLY A 98 4.44 7.35 -20.09
C GLY A 98 5.04 8.11 -18.90
N VAL A 99 6.05 8.95 -19.15
CA VAL A 99 6.66 9.82 -18.13
C VAL A 99 5.65 10.84 -17.64
N ALA A 100 4.89 11.50 -18.53
CA ALA A 100 3.85 12.45 -18.12
C ALA A 100 2.79 11.81 -17.23
N ALA A 101 2.36 10.57 -17.56
CA ALA A 101 1.44 9.82 -16.73
C ALA A 101 2.03 9.52 -15.33
N MET A 102 3.30 9.13 -15.26
CA MET A 102 3.97 8.86 -13.99
C MET A 102 4.18 10.13 -13.16
N CYS A 103 4.56 11.24 -13.79
CA CYS A 103 4.69 12.55 -13.14
C CYS A 103 3.36 12.98 -12.50
N LYS A 104 2.25 12.84 -13.23
CA LYS A 104 0.92 13.16 -12.70
C LYS A 104 0.58 12.30 -11.48
N ILE A 105 0.83 10.99 -11.54
CA ILE A 105 0.58 10.09 -10.41
C ILE A 105 1.40 10.53 -9.18
N MET A 106 2.68 10.88 -9.37
CA MET A 106 3.52 11.34 -8.27
C MET A 106 3.05 12.69 -7.69
N GLU A 107 2.58 13.58 -8.54
CA GLU A 107 2.00 14.86 -8.11
C GLU A 107 0.70 14.66 -7.32
N ASP A 108 -0.21 13.81 -7.82
CA ASP A 108 -1.44 13.45 -7.14
C ASP A 108 -1.15 12.83 -5.76
N MET A 109 -0.18 11.91 -5.67
CA MET A 109 0.25 11.32 -4.40
C MET A 109 0.81 12.36 -3.42
N ARG A 110 1.58 13.33 -3.92
CA ARG A 110 2.13 14.42 -3.09
C ARG A 110 1.00 15.32 -2.57
N ASN A 111 0.07 15.69 -3.44
CA ASN A 111 -1.08 16.52 -3.10
C ASN A 111 -1.98 15.82 -2.07
N GLU A 112 -2.20 14.51 -2.23
CA GLU A 112 -2.94 13.70 -1.27
C GLU A 112 -2.21 13.61 0.09
N ALA A 113 -0.88 13.51 0.10
CA ALA A 113 -0.10 13.49 1.34
C ALA A 113 -0.18 14.82 2.11
N GLU A 114 -0.07 15.96 1.41
CA GLU A 114 -0.26 17.29 2.02
C GLU A 114 -1.69 17.49 2.50
N PHE A 115 -2.69 17.10 1.70
CA PHE A 115 -4.09 17.14 2.11
C PHE A 115 -4.34 16.31 3.38
N ASN A 116 -3.81 15.10 3.45
CA ASN A 116 -3.92 14.23 4.62
C ASN A 116 -3.18 14.79 5.85
N LYS A 117 -2.10 15.54 5.66
CA LYS A 117 -1.40 16.25 6.74
C LYS A 117 -2.25 17.40 7.28
N ALA A 118 -2.80 18.25 6.40
CA ALA A 118 -3.73 19.31 6.78
C ALA A 118 -4.95 18.75 7.53
N LYS A 119 -5.55 17.67 7.02
CA LYS A 119 -6.66 16.95 7.66
C LYS A 119 -6.33 16.48 9.08
N ARG A 120 -5.14 15.89 9.29
CA ARG A 120 -4.70 15.47 10.63
C ARG A 120 -4.50 16.64 11.59
N MET A 121 -4.03 17.78 11.09
CA MET A 121 -3.89 18.99 11.90
C MET A 121 -5.25 19.56 12.30
N ALA A 122 -6.18 19.67 11.35
CA ALA A 122 -7.55 20.11 11.61
C ALA A 122 -8.24 19.25 12.69
N ILE A 123 -8.14 17.92 12.60
CA ILE A 123 -8.71 17.02 13.62
C ILE A 123 -8.11 17.28 15.02
N ARG A 124 -6.81 17.56 15.12
CA ARG A 124 -6.17 17.88 16.41
C ARG A 124 -6.66 19.22 16.96
N MET A 125 -6.85 20.22 16.09
CA MET A 125 -7.35 21.54 16.47
C MET A 125 -8.82 21.48 16.93
N ILE A 126 -9.68 20.76 16.20
CA ILE A 126 -11.08 20.51 16.58
C ILE A 126 -11.14 19.87 17.98
N LYS A 127 -10.36 18.81 18.20
CA LYS A 127 -10.32 18.12 19.51
C LYS A 127 -9.79 18.98 20.64
N ALA A 128 -8.90 19.93 20.34
CA ALA A 128 -8.41 20.88 21.34
C ALA A 128 -9.49 21.89 21.76
N GLY A 129 -10.46 22.19 20.89
CA GLY A 129 -11.61 23.05 21.19
C GLY A 129 -11.25 24.51 21.48
N LYS A 130 -10.08 25.00 21.03
CA LYS A 130 -9.55 26.33 21.37
C LYS A 130 -9.83 27.41 20.32
N MET A 131 -10.37 27.04 19.16
CA MET A 131 -10.52 27.91 17.99
C MET A 131 -11.80 27.56 17.23
N SER A 132 -12.32 28.50 16.45
CA SER A 132 -13.53 28.31 15.65
C SER A 132 -13.28 27.38 14.45
N LEU A 133 -14.33 26.85 13.84
CA LEU A 133 -14.19 26.02 12.64
C LEU A 133 -13.70 26.85 11.44
N GLU A 134 -14.07 28.13 11.40
CA GLU A 134 -13.64 29.11 10.41
C GLU A 134 -12.13 29.38 10.53
N ASP A 135 -11.61 29.58 11.74
CA ASP A 135 -10.17 29.77 11.96
C ASP A 135 -9.40 28.50 11.57
N ILE A 136 -9.91 27.30 11.89
CA ILE A 136 -9.27 26.04 11.52
C ILE A 136 -9.21 25.89 10.00
N ALA A 137 -10.27 26.26 9.28
CA ALA A 137 -10.30 26.24 7.82
C ALA A 137 -9.21 27.13 7.22
N ASP A 138 -9.05 28.34 7.76
CA ASP A 138 -8.00 29.28 7.35
C ASP A 138 -6.59 28.75 7.63
N TYR A 139 -6.30 28.32 8.87
CA TYR A 139 -4.98 27.80 9.27
C TYR A 139 -4.55 26.51 8.57
N THR A 140 -5.51 25.71 8.09
CA THR A 140 -5.23 24.43 7.42
C THR A 140 -5.40 24.51 5.91
N GLU A 141 -5.83 25.66 5.39
CA GLU A 141 -6.18 25.88 3.98
C GLU A 141 -7.20 24.86 3.45
N LEU A 142 -8.02 24.29 4.34
CA LEU A 142 -9.09 23.36 4.00
C LEU A 142 -10.41 24.11 3.85
N SER A 143 -11.32 23.60 3.01
CA SER A 143 -12.64 24.20 2.91
C SER A 143 -13.41 24.07 4.23
N LEU A 144 -14.23 25.09 4.54
CA LEU A 144 -15.06 25.08 5.74
C LEU A 144 -15.99 23.85 5.80
N ASP A 145 -16.46 23.38 4.65
CA ASP A 145 -17.27 22.16 4.55
C ASP A 145 -16.48 20.92 4.97
N THR A 146 -15.22 20.79 4.53
CA THR A 146 -14.30 19.72 4.96
C THR A 146 -14.10 19.74 6.47
N ILE A 147 -13.92 20.94 7.06
CA ILE A 147 -13.77 21.10 8.51
C ILE A 147 -15.04 20.70 9.27
N LYS A 148 -16.23 21.08 8.78
CA LYS A 148 -17.52 20.68 9.37
C LYS A 148 -17.73 19.17 9.34
N GLU A 149 -17.39 18.52 8.22
CA GLU A 149 -17.42 17.05 8.12
C GLU A 149 -16.45 16.38 9.11
N LEU A 150 -15.23 16.91 9.24
CA LEU A 150 -14.25 16.40 10.20
C LEU A 150 -14.69 16.55 11.65
N ALA A 151 -15.37 17.66 11.97
CA ALA A 151 -15.91 17.91 13.30
C ALA A 151 -17.05 16.93 13.63
N SER A 152 -17.98 16.69 12.70
CA SER A 152 -19.09 15.75 12.92
C SER A 152 -18.58 14.31 13.13
N GLN A 153 -17.58 13.88 12.34
CA GLN A 153 -16.95 12.56 12.50
C GLN A 153 -16.16 12.45 13.82
N SER A 154 -15.54 13.53 14.28
CA SER A 154 -14.77 13.52 15.53
C SER A 154 -15.65 13.47 16.78
N ILE A 155 -16.87 14.02 16.72
CA ILE A 155 -17.86 13.96 17.81
C ILE A 155 -18.49 12.58 17.94
N GLN A 156 -18.68 11.84 16.83
CA GLN A 156 -19.25 10.48 16.85
C GLN A 156 -18.31 9.40 17.41
N LEU A 157 -17.03 9.73 17.64
CA LEU A 157 -16.00 8.81 18.12
C LEU A 157 -15.57 9.07 19.57
N ALA A 158 -16.18 10.06 20.24
CA ALA A 158 -15.97 10.41 21.65
C ALA A 158 -17.05 9.76 22.53
#